data_AF-A0A1G0L8R8-F1
#
_entry.id   AF-A0A1G0L8R8-F1
#
_cell.length_a   1.000
_cell.length_b   1.000
_cell.length_c   1.000
_cell.angle_alpha   90.00
_cell.angle_beta   90.00
_cell.angle_gamma   90.00
#
_symmetry.space_group_name_H-M   'P 1'
#
loop_
_entity.id
_entity.type
_entity.pdbx_description
1 polymer ?
#
loop_
_entity_poly.entity_id
_entity_poly.type
_entity_poly.pdbx_seq_one_letter_code
_entity_poly.pdbx_strand_id
1 'polypeptide(L)'
;MAAMLPALVLLQGVAALAAAWALYRSVARHPEGTPLPALKEFRFNDHLIWGVVAALVTLVVPGISALRAVGLNLAVFFGGLYVARGLGVLAALAAVGGFSGPLAVLFALFVTLFLLPLAAFAALALGVTDTWVDWRKLARSAKSG
;
A
#
# COMPACT_ATOMS: atom_id res chain seq x y z
N MET A 1 5.86 -0.63 21.78
CA MET A 1 4.63 -0.17 21.10
C MET A 1 4.44 1.35 21.17
N ALA A 2 4.54 2.00 22.34
CA ALA A 2 4.34 3.45 22.47
C ALA A 2 5.23 4.33 21.56
N ALA A 3 6.45 3.89 21.23
CA ALA A 3 7.33 4.65 20.33
C ALA A 3 6.83 4.73 18.87
N MET A 4 5.93 3.84 18.43
CA MET A 4 5.38 3.80 17.06
C MET A 4 3.99 4.43 16.97
N LEU A 5 3.46 4.95 18.08
CA LEU A 5 2.13 5.56 18.13
C LEU A 5 1.92 6.63 17.05
N PRO A 6 2.88 7.55 16.80
CA PRO A 6 2.69 8.59 15.78
C PRO A 6 2.41 8.02 14.39
N ALA A 7 3.18 7.02 13.96
CA ALA A 7 2.99 6.39 12.65
C ALA A 7 1.63 5.68 12.54
N LEU A 8 1.21 4.99 13.61
CA LEU A 8 -0.07 4.30 13.65
C LEU A 8 -1.25 5.27 13.59
N VAL A 9 -1.18 6.39 14.33
CA VAL A 9 -2.21 7.44 14.30
C VAL A 9 -2.31 8.07 12.91
N LEU A 10 -1.18 8.32 12.25
CA LEU A 10 -1.20 8.86 10.88
C LEU A 10 -1.82 7.86 9.89
N LEU A 11 -1.47 6.58 9.97
CA LEU A 11 -2.07 5.54 9.12
C LEU A 11 -3.58 5.41 9.38
N GLN A 12 -4.00 5.46 10.65
CA GLN A 12 -5.42 5.45 11.02
C GLN A 12 -6.14 6.69 10.50
N GLY A 13 -5.52 7.86 10.55
CA GLY A 13 -6.08 9.09 9.99
C GLY A 13 -6.31 8.98 8.49
N VAL A 14 -5.33 8.47 7.74
CA VAL A 14 -5.47 8.22 6.30
C VAL A 14 -6.59 7.22 6.01
N ALA A 15 -6.65 6.11 6.76
CA ALA A 15 -7.69 5.10 6.62
C ALA A 15 -9.08 5.65 6.97
N ALA A 16 -9.19 6.45 8.03
CA ALA A 16 -10.43 7.10 8.45
C ALA A 16 -10.92 8.11 7.41
N LEU A 17 -10.03 8.91 6.82
CA LEU A 17 -10.38 9.82 5.73
C LEU A 17 -10.89 9.05 4.50
N ALA A 18 -10.21 7.96 4.12
CA ALA A 18 -10.64 7.13 3.01
C ALA A 18 -12.03 6.50 3.26
N ALA A 19 -12.28 6.02 4.47
CA ALA A 19 -13.57 5.47 4.88
C ALA A 19 -14.66 6.54 4.90
N ALA A 20 -14.37 7.73 5.46
CA ALA A 20 -15.29 8.86 5.50
C ALA A 20 -15.66 9.33 4.08
N TRP A 21 -14.69 9.36 3.16
CA TRP A 21 -14.94 9.65 1.76
C TRP A 21 -15.84 8.61 1.09
N ALA A 22 -15.57 7.32 1.33
CA ALA A 22 -16.40 6.24 0.80
C ALA A 22 -17.85 6.32 1.31
N LEU A 23 -18.03 6.62 2.61
CA LEU A 23 -19.34 6.86 3.23
C LEU A 23 -20.05 8.08 2.66
N TYR A 24 -19.33 9.20 2.49
CA TYR A 24 -19.89 10.41 1.89
C TYR A 24 -20.46 10.10 0.49
N ARG A 25 -19.69 9.39 -0.35
CA ARG A 25 -20.15 9.06 -1.70
C ARG A 25 -21.22 7.97 -1.77
N SER A 26 -21.34 7.10 -0.77
CA SER A 26 -22.40 6.09 -0.73
C SER A 26 -23.76 6.70 -0.33
N VAL A 27 -23.75 7.78 0.46
CA VAL A 27 -24.98 8.42 0.96
C VAL A 27 -25.37 9.66 0.14
N ALA A 28 -24.41 10.39 -0.44
CA ALA A 28 -24.69 11.58 -1.21
C ALA A 28 -25.39 11.27 -2.54
N ARG A 29 -26.49 11.98 -2.82
CA ARG A 29 -27.25 11.86 -4.09
C ARG A 29 -26.51 12.47 -5.29
N HIS A 30 -25.74 13.54 -5.03
CA HIS A 30 -24.89 14.21 -6.01
C HIS A 30 -23.51 14.44 -5.39
N PRO A 31 -22.66 13.39 -5.33
CA PRO A 31 -21.35 13.50 -4.71
C PRO A 31 -20.42 14.38 -5.56
N GLU A 32 -19.97 15.49 -4.98
CA GLU A 32 -19.05 16.41 -5.63
C GLU A 32 -17.60 15.89 -5.58
N GLY A 33 -16.79 16.28 -6.57
CA GLY A 33 -15.40 15.87 -6.70
C GLY A 33 -15.16 14.57 -7.49
N THR A 34 -13.95 14.44 -8.01
CA THR A 34 -13.52 13.26 -8.80
C THR A 34 -13.51 12.02 -7.91
N PRO A 35 -14.04 10.87 -8.36
CA PRO A 35 -13.92 9.61 -7.64
C PRO A 35 -12.46 9.30 -7.30
N LEU A 36 -12.20 8.76 -6.11
CA LEU A 36 -10.92 8.10 -5.88
C LEU A 36 -10.82 6.91 -6.85
N PRO A 37 -9.64 6.67 -7.46
CA PRO A 37 -9.41 5.50 -8.28
C PRO A 37 -9.74 4.22 -7.51
N ALA A 38 -10.22 3.19 -8.19
CA ALA A 38 -10.40 1.89 -7.58
C ALA A 38 -9.07 1.40 -6.97
N LEU A 39 -9.10 0.55 -5.93
CA LEU A 39 -7.87 0.07 -5.26
C LEU A 39 -6.86 -0.53 -6.25
N LYS A 40 -7.35 -1.20 -7.30
CA LYS A 40 -6.54 -1.73 -8.43
C LYS A 40 -5.74 -0.68 -9.22
N GLU A 41 -6.20 0.57 -9.19
CA GLU A 41 -5.60 1.73 -9.86
C GLU A 41 -4.88 2.66 -8.86
N PHE A 42 -4.91 2.34 -7.57
CA PHE A 42 -4.27 3.15 -6.54
C PHE A 42 -2.76 3.27 -6.81
N ARG A 43 -2.32 4.52 -7.00
CA ARG A 43 -0.93 4.91 -7.18
C ARG A 43 -0.71 6.23 -6.45
N PHE A 44 0.47 6.40 -5.88
CA PHE A 44 0.92 7.66 -5.30
C PHE A 44 2.27 8.05 -5.90
N ASN A 45 2.70 9.28 -5.64
CA ASN A 45 3.93 9.83 -6.19
C ASN A 45 5.15 8.98 -5.83
N ASP A 46 5.93 8.57 -6.83
CA ASP A 46 7.09 7.71 -6.66
C ASP A 46 8.20 8.35 -5.80
N HIS A 47 8.20 9.67 -5.63
CA HIS A 47 9.10 10.35 -4.67
C HIS A 47 8.91 9.91 -3.21
N LEU A 48 7.76 9.31 -2.85
CA LEU A 48 7.53 8.78 -1.50
C LEU A 48 8.46 7.60 -1.16
N ILE A 49 9.13 7.00 -2.15
CA ILE A 49 10.21 6.02 -1.93
C ILE A 49 11.31 6.57 -1.01
N TRP A 50 11.59 7.87 -1.09
CA TRP A 50 12.63 8.51 -0.27
C TRP A 50 12.31 8.44 1.23
N GLY A 51 11.03 8.37 1.61
CA GLY A 51 10.63 8.11 2.99
C GLY A 51 11.06 6.72 3.48
N VAL A 52 10.95 5.70 2.62
CA VAL A 52 11.44 4.34 2.89
C VAL A 52 12.97 4.33 2.96
N VAL A 53 13.64 5.01 2.03
CA VAL A 53 15.11 5.13 2.05
C VAL A 53 15.58 5.82 3.33
N ALA A 54 14.95 6.92 3.73
CA ALA A 54 15.26 7.62 4.98
C ALA A 54 15.05 6.75 6.22
N ALA A 55 13.98 5.93 6.22
CA ALA A 55 13.73 4.96 7.28
C ALA A 55 14.84 3.90 7.37
N LEU A 56 15.30 3.36 6.22
CA LEU A 56 16.38 2.38 6.19
C LEU A 56 17.70 2.97 6.63
N VAL A 57 18.05 4.16 6.15
CA VAL A 57 19.28 4.87 6.53
C VAL A 57 19.33 5.06 8.04
N THR A 58 18.26 5.56 8.65
CA THR A 58 18.18 5.80 10.10
C THR A 58 18.22 4.54 10.95
N LEU A 59 17.86 3.37 10.39
CA LEU A 59 17.88 2.09 11.11
C LEU A 59 19.19 1.31 10.94
N VAL A 60 19.89 1.49 9.82
CA VAL A 60 21.06 0.68 9.44
C VAL A 60 22.39 1.38 9.70
N VAL A 61 22.45 2.71 9.56
CA VAL A 61 23.72 3.45 9.68
C VAL A 61 24.19 3.52 11.14
N PRO A 62 25.34 2.92 11.49
CA PRO A 62 25.92 3.02 12.83
C PRO A 62 26.46 4.43 13.05
N GLY A 63 25.78 5.22 13.88
CA GLY A 63 26.15 6.63 14.14
C GLY A 63 24.94 7.54 14.33
N ILE A 64 23.75 7.11 13.88
CA ILE A 64 22.49 7.84 14.01
C ILE A 64 21.44 7.05 14.80
N SER A 65 21.88 6.19 15.72
CA SER A 65 21.01 5.36 16.57
C SER A 65 20.07 6.18 17.47
N ALA A 66 20.42 7.43 17.76
CA ALA A 66 19.52 8.38 18.44
C ALA A 66 18.23 8.66 17.64
N LEU A 67 18.27 8.55 16.31
CA LEU A 67 17.13 8.72 15.41
C LEU A 67 16.35 7.41 15.17
N ARG A 68 16.70 6.32 15.86
CA ARG A 68 16.10 5.00 15.62
C ARG A 68 14.57 5.02 15.81
N ALA A 69 14.05 5.78 16.78
CA ALA A 69 12.61 5.94 16.96
C ALA A 69 11.94 6.62 15.75
N VAL A 70 12.59 7.63 15.16
CA VAL A 70 12.13 8.30 13.94
C VAL A 70 12.16 7.32 12.77
N GLY A 71 13.25 6.59 12.60
CA GLY A 71 13.38 5.55 11.57
C GLY A 71 12.30 4.48 11.65
N LEU A 72 11.96 4.03 12.86
CA LEU A 72 10.85 3.08 13.07
C LEU A 72 9.49 3.66 12.68
N ASN A 73 9.21 4.92 13.02
CA ASN A 73 7.94 5.55 12.62
C ASN A 73 7.85 5.76 11.11
N LEU A 74 8.94 6.20 10.48
CA LEU A 74 9.01 6.32 9.02
C LEU A 74 8.82 4.95 8.35
N ALA A 75 9.50 3.91 8.85
CA ALA A 75 9.36 2.55 8.32
C ALA A 75 7.93 2.04 8.42
N VAL A 76 7.26 2.23 9.57
CA VAL A 76 5.87 1.80 9.77
C VAL A 76 4.91 2.60 8.88
N PHE A 77 5.05 3.92 8.83
CA PHE A 77 4.16 4.78 8.04
C PHE A 77 4.31 4.53 6.54
N PHE A 78 5.52 4.68 5.99
CA PHE A 78 5.76 4.47 4.56
C PHE A 78 5.61 3.00 4.15
N GLY A 79 6.03 2.06 5.01
CA GLY A 79 5.78 0.64 4.80
C GLY A 79 4.29 0.32 4.69
N GLY A 80 3.46 0.89 5.58
CA GLY A 80 2.01 0.76 5.52
C GLY A 80 1.41 1.30 4.22
N LEU A 81 1.88 2.45 3.73
CA LEU A 81 1.46 3.00 2.43
C LEU A 81 1.84 2.08 1.26
N TYR A 82 3.06 1.53 1.27
CA TYR A 82 3.50 0.61 0.22
C TYR A 82 2.79 -0.75 0.27
N VAL A 83 2.42 -1.22 1.46
CA VAL A 83 1.53 -2.39 1.61
C VAL A 83 0.18 -2.12 0.96
N ALA A 84 -0.43 -0.95 1.21
CA ALA A 84 -1.69 -0.58 0.58
C ALA A 84 -1.58 -0.50 -0.97
N ARG A 85 -0.47 0.03 -1.50
CA ARG A 85 -0.19 0.02 -2.95
C ARG A 85 -0.01 -1.39 -3.49
N GLY A 86 0.68 -2.27 -2.77
CA GLY A 86 0.84 -3.68 -3.12
C GLY A 86 -0.49 -4.44 -3.14
N LEU A 87 -1.39 -4.17 -2.19
CA LEU A 87 -2.76 -4.73 -2.21
C LEU A 87 -3.53 -4.28 -3.46
N GLY A 88 -3.33 -3.04 -3.91
CA GLY A 88 -3.87 -2.57 -5.20
C GLY A 88 -3.36 -3.39 -6.38
N VAL A 89 -2.07 -3.68 -6.45
CA VAL A 89 -1.49 -4.54 -7.49
C VAL A 89 -2.08 -5.95 -7.44
N LEU A 90 -2.18 -6.55 -6.25
CA LEU A 90 -2.78 -7.87 -6.07
C LEU A 90 -4.25 -7.89 -6.50
N ALA A 91 -5.02 -6.84 -6.17
CA ALA A 91 -6.40 -6.68 -6.62
C ALA A 91 -6.50 -6.54 -8.15
N ALA A 92 -5.56 -5.85 -8.80
CA ALA A 92 -5.49 -5.76 -10.25
C ALA A 92 -5.19 -7.13 -10.90
N LEU A 93 -4.24 -7.88 -10.34
CA LEU A 93 -3.89 -9.22 -10.81
C LEU A 93 -5.05 -10.22 -10.63
N ALA A 94 -5.71 -10.19 -9.46
CA ALA A 94 -6.88 -11.01 -9.19
C ALA A 94 -8.03 -10.72 -10.17
N ALA A 95 -8.28 -9.44 -10.49
CA ALA A 95 -9.28 -9.04 -11.47
C ALA A 95 -8.95 -9.53 -12.89
N VAL A 96 -7.66 -9.57 -13.27
CA VAL A 96 -7.22 -10.13 -14.56
C VAL A 96 -7.41 -11.65 -14.61
N GLY A 97 -7.22 -12.33 -13.47
CA GLY A 97 -7.40 -13.78 -13.32
C GLY A 97 -8.85 -14.26 -13.14
N GLY A 98 -9.84 -13.36 -13.22
CA GLY A 98 -11.26 -13.71 -13.10
C GLY A 98 -11.76 -13.90 -11.65
N PHE A 99 -10.92 -13.61 -10.65
CA PHE A 99 -11.34 -13.63 -9.24
C PHE A 99 -12.23 -12.41 -8.97
N SER A 100 -13.54 -12.62 -8.99
CA SER A 100 -14.56 -11.62 -8.66
C SER A 100 -15.42 -12.05 -7.48
N GLY A 101 -15.94 -11.07 -6.71
CA GLY A 101 -16.84 -11.35 -5.59
C GLY A 101 -16.16 -11.99 -4.37
N PRO A 102 -16.79 -12.98 -3.70
CA PRO A 102 -16.32 -13.57 -2.44
C PRO A 102 -14.91 -14.16 -2.50
N LEU A 103 -14.50 -14.66 -3.67
CA LEU A 103 -13.16 -15.22 -3.88
C LEU A 103 -12.05 -14.17 -3.78
N ALA A 104 -12.30 -12.93 -4.22
CA ALA A 104 -11.34 -11.84 -4.08
C ALA A 104 -11.18 -11.44 -2.60
N VAL A 105 -12.28 -11.47 -1.83
CA VAL A 105 -12.27 -11.23 -0.39
C VAL A 105 -11.52 -12.33 0.35
N LEU A 106 -11.75 -13.61 0.01
CA LEU A 106 -11.04 -14.75 0.58
C LEU A 106 -9.55 -14.74 0.25
N PHE A 107 -9.17 -14.35 -0.98
CA PHE A 107 -7.77 -14.19 -1.36
C PHE A 107 -7.09 -13.04 -0.59
N ALA A 108 -7.75 -11.88 -0.50
CA ALA A 108 -7.27 -10.77 0.32
C ALA A 108 -7.13 -11.17 1.80
N LEU A 109 -8.10 -11.90 2.34
CA LEU A 109 -8.09 -12.40 3.71
C LEU A 109 -6.99 -13.43 3.93
N PHE A 110 -6.75 -14.34 2.98
CA PHE A 110 -5.68 -15.34 3.01
C PHE A 110 -4.30 -14.68 2.95
N VAL A 111 -4.09 -13.72 2.05
CA VAL A 111 -2.85 -12.92 1.99
C VAL A 111 -2.64 -12.15 3.30
N THR A 112 -3.71 -11.60 3.88
CA THR A 112 -3.68 -10.81 5.12
C THR A 112 -3.49 -11.67 6.38
N LEU A 113 -4.05 -12.88 6.46
CA LEU A 113 -3.93 -13.72 7.66
C LEU A 113 -2.73 -14.67 7.62
N PHE A 114 -2.44 -15.25 6.45
CA PHE A 114 -1.46 -16.33 6.34
C PHE A 114 -0.12 -15.89 5.76
N LEU A 115 -0.14 -14.92 4.86
CA LEU A 115 1.08 -14.44 4.23
C LEU A 115 1.58 -13.12 4.82
N LEU A 116 0.90 -12.46 5.76
CA LEU A 116 1.19 -11.08 6.16
C LEU A 116 2.69 -10.74 6.36
N PRO A 117 3.54 -11.57 7.00
CA PRO A 117 4.97 -11.27 7.10
C PRO A 117 5.70 -11.37 5.75
N LEU A 118 5.39 -12.41 4.96
CA LEU A 118 6.04 -12.73 3.69
C LEU A 118 5.48 -11.93 2.51
N ALA A 119 4.16 -11.79 2.44
CA ALA A 119 3.44 -10.92 1.52
C ALA A 119 3.67 -9.44 1.81
N ALA A 120 3.86 -9.00 3.06
CA ALA A 120 4.29 -7.62 3.29
C ALA A 120 5.68 -7.38 2.69
N PHE A 121 6.64 -8.30 2.89
CA PHE A 121 7.96 -8.20 2.27
C PHE A 121 7.90 -8.28 0.73
N ALA A 122 7.14 -9.22 0.18
CA ALA A 122 6.98 -9.38 -1.27
C ALA A 122 6.23 -8.21 -1.91
N ALA A 123 5.18 -7.68 -1.25
CA ALA A 123 4.43 -6.51 -1.71
C ALA A 123 5.27 -5.23 -1.60
N LEU A 124 6.12 -5.12 -0.58
CA LEU A 124 7.06 -4.02 -0.42
C LEU A 124 8.13 -4.12 -1.52
N ALA A 125 8.69 -5.30 -1.77
CA ALA A 125 9.64 -5.54 -2.86
C ALA A 125 9.02 -5.29 -4.24
N LEU A 126 7.78 -5.73 -4.48
CA LEU A 126 7.03 -5.49 -5.72
C LEU A 126 6.67 -4.01 -5.89
N GLY A 127 6.25 -3.33 -4.82
CA GLY A 127 5.96 -1.89 -4.86
C GLY A 127 7.22 -1.04 -5.11
N VAL A 128 8.37 -1.46 -4.56
CA VAL A 128 9.67 -0.82 -4.84
C VAL A 128 10.10 -1.08 -6.29
N THR A 129 9.97 -2.32 -6.77
CA THR A 129 10.36 -2.68 -8.15
C THR A 129 9.42 -2.16 -9.22
N ASP A 130 8.14 -1.92 -8.92
CA ASP A 130 7.16 -1.24 -9.80
C ASP A 130 7.60 0.19 -10.18
N THR A 131 8.50 0.80 -9.39
CA THR A 131 9.12 2.10 -9.70
C THR A 131 10.03 2.02 -10.94
N TRP A 132 10.64 0.86 -11.17
CA TRP A 132 11.64 0.65 -12.23
C TRP A 132 11.12 -0.25 -13.36
N VAL A 133 10.19 -1.14 -13.04
CA VAL A 133 9.63 -2.10 -13.99
C VAL A 133 8.11 -1.95 -13.98
N ASP A 134 7.56 -1.50 -15.11
CA ASP A 134 6.11 -1.37 -15.27
C ASP A 134 5.48 -2.75 -15.55
N TRP A 135 5.35 -3.55 -14.48
CA TRP A 135 4.82 -4.91 -14.51
C TRP A 135 3.41 -4.97 -15.12
N ARG A 136 2.66 -3.86 -15.04
CA ARG A 136 1.30 -3.72 -15.59
C ARG A 136 1.31 -3.66 -17.13
N LYS A 137 2.42 -3.21 -17.71
CA LYS A 137 2.60 -3.18 -19.17
C LYS A 137 2.97 -4.58 -19.68
N LEU A 138 3.85 -5.28 -18.97
CA LEU A 138 4.24 -6.66 -19.23
C LEU A 138 3.06 -7.64 -19.17
N ALA A 139 2.21 -7.52 -18.14
CA ALA A 139 1.03 -8.37 -17.98
C ALA A 139 -0.02 -8.19 -19.09
N ARG A 140 -0.10 -6.99 -19.68
CA ARG A 140 -1.01 -6.70 -20.82
C ARG A 140 -0.48 -7.29 -22.14
N SER A 141 0.83 -7.22 -22.37
CA SER A 141 1.45 -7.83 -23.56
C SER A 141 1.42 -9.36 -23.56
N ALA A 142 1.50 -9.99 -22.38
CA ALA A 142 1.41 -11.45 -22.25
C ALA A 142 0.01 -12.02 -22.53
N LYS A 143 -1.04 -11.18 -22.55
CA LYS A 143 -2.42 -11.58 -22.81
C LYS A 143 -2.85 -11.38 -24.28
N SER A 144 -2.03 -10.69 -25.08
CA SER A 144 -2.32 -10.35 -26.48
C SER A 144 -1.57 -11.20 -27.51
N GLY A 145 -0.75 -12.17 -27.06
CA GLY A 145 -0.13 -13.21 -27.88
C GLY A 145 -0.67 -14.57 -27.49
#